data_AF-A0A072UPI6-F1
#
_entry.id   AF-A0A072UPI6-F1
#
_cell.length_a   1.000
_cell.length_b   1.000
_cell.length_c   1.000
_cell.angle_alpha   90.00
_cell.angle_beta   90.00
_cell.angle_gamma   90.00
#
_symmetry.space_group_name_H-M   'P 1'
#
loop_
_entity.id
_entity.type
_entity.pdbx_description
1 polymer ?
#
loop_
_entity_poly.entity_id
_entity_poly.type
_entity_poly.pdbx_seq_one_letter_code
_entity_poly.pdbx_strand_id
1 'polypeptide(L)'
;MRPWISKKIKEFLGEEENTLTDYIVSCTQEHMKASQMIERLQVILDEEAEMFVLKMWRKLIFEIKMVEAGLALTELAWSSES
;
A
#
# COMPACT_ATOMS: atom_id res chain seq x y z
N MET A 1 1.25 3.24 -6.04
CA MET A 1 1.38 2.64 -4.68
C MET A 1 1.57 3.63 -3.50
N ARG A 2 2.64 4.43 -3.41
CA ARG A 2 2.95 5.24 -2.19
C ARG A 2 1.81 6.15 -1.70
N PRO A 3 1.09 6.92 -2.56
CA PRO A 3 -0.02 7.76 -2.11
C PRO A 3 -1.14 6.95 -1.45
N TRP A 4 -1.41 5.75 -1.96
CA TRP A 4 -2.42 4.87 -1.38
C TRP A 4 -1.99 4.31 -0.03
N ILE A 5 -0.72 3.90 0.11
CA ILE A 5 -0.18 3.41 1.40
C ILE A 5 -0.28 4.53 2.44
N SER A 6 0.19 5.74 2.11
CA SER A 6 0.13 6.90 3.01
C SER A 6 -1.30 7.20 3.46
N LYS A 7 -2.26 7.23 2.52
CA LYS A 7 -3.68 7.41 2.84
C LYS A 7 -4.19 6.35 3.82
N LYS A 8 -3.87 5.07 3.59
CA LYS A 8 -4.29 3.98 4.46
C LYS A 8 -3.65 4.03 5.84
N ILE A 9 -2.37 4.34 5.94
CA ILE A 9 -1.71 4.51 7.25
C ILE A 9 -2.34 5.66 8.03
N LYS A 10 -2.64 6.80 7.38
CA LYS A 10 -3.37 7.90 8.01
C LYS A 10 -4.77 7.52 8.49
N GLU A 11 -5.49 6.70 7.72
CA GLU A 11 -6.80 6.17 8.12
C GLU A 11 -6.71 5.25 9.35
N PHE A 12 -5.65 4.44 9.47
CA PHE A 12 -5.47 3.54 10.63
C PHE A 12 -4.96 4.26 11.89
N LEU A 13 -3.99 5.16 11.74
CA LEU A 13 -3.32 5.80 12.88
C LEU A 13 -3.96 7.14 13.27
N GLY A 14 -4.83 7.70 12.43
CA GLY A 14 -5.39 9.05 12.60
C GLY A 14 -4.42 10.19 12.24
N GLU A 15 -3.16 9.87 11.96
CA GLU A 15 -2.11 10.83 11.62
C GLU A 15 -1.17 10.31 10.53
N GLU A 16 -0.41 11.22 9.92
CA GLU A 16 0.55 10.86 8.89
C GLU A 16 1.81 10.28 9.51
N GLU A 17 2.06 8.99 9.27
CA GLU A 17 3.30 8.33 9.66
C GLU A 17 4.15 8.02 8.42
N ASN A 18 5.04 8.95 8.08
CA ASN A 18 5.90 8.84 6.90
C ASN A 18 6.94 7.71 7.05
N THR A 19 7.44 7.46 8.26
CA THR A 19 8.46 6.42 8.49
C THR A 19 7.91 5.04 8.20
N LEU A 20 6.68 4.77 8.67
CA LEU A 20 5.99 3.51 8.39
C LEU A 20 5.63 3.39 6.90
N THR A 21 5.19 4.49 6.28
CA THR A 21 4.89 4.51 4.85
C THR A 21 6.11 4.15 4.02
N ASP A 22 7.25 4.78 4.29
CA ASP A 22 8.49 4.55 3.56
C ASP A 22 9.04 3.13 3.80
N TYR A 23 8.89 2.61 5.02
CA TYR A 23 9.22 1.22 5.34
C TYR A 23 8.37 0.20 4.56
N ILE A 24 7.06 0.42 4.44
CA ILE A 24 6.19 -0.48 3.66
C ILE A 24 6.55 -0.41 2.17
N VAL A 25 6.85 0.78 1.66
CA VAL A 25 7.31 0.97 0.27
C VAL A 25 8.62 0.23 0.02
N SER A 26 9.61 0.34 0.91
CA SER A 26 10.90 -0.34 0.74
C SER A 26 10.74 -1.86 0.78
N CYS A 27 9.94 -2.40 1.71
CA CYS A 27 9.64 -3.83 1.78
C CYS A 27 8.98 -4.34 0.48
N THR A 28 8.12 -3.52 -0.14
CA THR A 28 7.48 -3.85 -1.41
C THR A 28 8.49 -3.85 -2.56
N GLN A 29 9.42 -2.89 -2.59
CA GLN A 29 10.51 -2.82 -3.59
C GLN A 29 11.50 -3.98 -3.47
N GLU A 30 11.70 -4.47 -2.24
CA GLU A 30 12.52 -5.65 -1.94
C GLU A 30 11.83 -6.98 -2.28
N HIS A 31 10.64 -6.94 -2.88
CA HIS A 31 9.84 -8.12 -3.23
C HIS A 31 9.54 -9.04 -2.04
N MET A 32 9.33 -8.43 -0.85
CA MET A 32 8.94 -9.17 0.34
C MET A 32 7.66 -9.99 0.10
N LYS A 33 7.61 -11.19 0.70
CA LYS A 33 6.40 -12.03 0.65
C LYS A 33 5.27 -11.44 1.47
N ALA A 34 4.03 -11.66 1.04
CA ALA A 34 2.83 -11.19 1.75
C ALA A 34 2.79 -11.64 3.21
N SER A 35 3.11 -12.92 3.47
CA SER A 35 3.12 -13.47 4.83
C SER A 35 4.11 -12.74 5.75
N GLN A 36 5.30 -12.42 5.23
CA GLN A 36 6.31 -11.67 5.99
C GLN A 36 5.90 -10.21 6.23
N MET A 37 5.20 -9.59 5.28
CA MET A 37 4.62 -8.26 5.48
C MET A 37 3.54 -8.27 6.56
N ILE A 38 2.66 -9.29 6.57
CA ILE A 38 1.64 -9.45 7.61
C ILE A 38 2.33 -9.56 8.96
N GLU A 39 3.30 -10.46 9.12
CA GLU A 39 4.04 -10.64 10.39
C GLU A 39 4.65 -9.32 10.91
N ARG A 40 5.25 -8.53 10.01
CA ARG A 40 5.87 -7.24 10.37
C ARG A 40 4.84 -6.19 10.76
N LEU A 41 3.73 -6.11 10.02
CA LEU A 41 2.69 -5.11 10.27
C LEU A 41 1.75 -5.50 11.40
N GLN A 42 1.65 -6.79 11.75
CA GLN A 42 0.87 -7.27 12.88
C GLN A 42 1.30 -6.62 14.20
N VAL A 43 2.59 -6.27 14.35
CA VAL A 43 3.13 -5.61 15.55
C VAL A 43 2.70 -4.13 15.67
N ILE A 44 2.23 -3.54 14.57
CA ILE A 44 1.95 -2.10 14.46
C ILE A 44 0.44 -1.86 14.28
N LEU A 45 -0.21 -2.71 13.49
CA LEU A 45 -1.60 -2.59 13.06
C LEU A 45 -2.48 -3.72 13.60
N ASP A 46 -2.00 -4.54 14.55
CA ASP A 46 -2.76 -5.62 15.18
C ASP A 46 -3.65 -6.41 14.20
N GLU A 47 -4.94 -6.63 14.50
CA GLU A 47 -5.86 -7.44 13.70
C GLU A 47 -6.15 -6.85 12.32
N GLU A 48 -5.87 -5.58 12.10
CA GLU A 48 -6.06 -4.87 10.83
C GLU A 48 -4.97 -5.19 9.80
N ALA A 49 -3.82 -5.73 10.23
CA ALA A 49 -2.66 -5.99 9.38
C ALA A 49 -2.99 -6.93 8.20
N GLU A 50 -3.68 -8.05 8.45
CA GLU A 50 -4.01 -9.02 7.39
C GLU A 50 -4.87 -8.39 6.30
N MET A 51 -5.90 -7.64 6.71
CA MET A 51 -6.82 -7.00 5.77
C MET A 51 -6.16 -5.85 5.02
N PHE A 52 -5.27 -5.10 5.66
CA PHE A 52 -4.45 -4.08 5.01
C PHE A 52 -3.56 -4.69 3.94
N VAL A 53 -2.80 -5.74 4.28
CA VAL A 53 -1.89 -6.43 3.36
C VAL A 53 -2.65 -7.04 2.18
N LEU A 54 -3.81 -7.66 2.43
CA LEU A 54 -4.67 -8.20 1.37
C LEU A 54 -5.09 -7.12 0.36
N LYS A 55 -5.55 -5.95 0.85
CA LYS A 55 -5.93 -4.81 0.00
C LYS A 55 -4.72 -4.26 -0.75
N MET A 56 -3.57 -4.19 -0.10
CA MET A 56 -2.32 -3.71 -0.71
C MET A 56 -1.87 -4.63 -1.84
N TRP A 57 -1.89 -5.95 -1.64
CA TRP A 57 -1.52 -6.93 -2.67
C TRP A 57 -2.46 -6.88 -3.87
N ARG A 58 -3.77 -6.76 -3.65
CA ARG A 58 -4.75 -6.58 -4.75
C ARG A 58 -4.43 -5.33 -5.55
N LYS A 59 -4.11 -4.22 -4.89
CA LYS A 59 -3.74 -2.98 -5.57
C LYS A 59 -2.43 -3.10 -6.34
N LEU A 60 -1.41 -3.74 -5.76
CA LEU A 60 -0.12 -3.96 -6.41
C LEU A 60 -0.29 -4.77 -7.71
N ILE A 61 -1.01 -5.89 -7.64
CA ILE A 61 -1.32 -6.73 -8.80
C ILE A 61 -2.09 -5.93 -9.86
N PHE A 62 -3.08 -5.14 -9.43
CA PHE A 62 -3.85 -4.28 -10.34
C PHE A 62 -2.97 -3.24 -11.03
N GLU A 63 -2.13 -2.52 -10.30
CA GLU A 63 -1.20 -1.53 -10.89
C GLU A 63 -0.25 -2.18 -11.89
N ILE A 64 0.30 -3.36 -11.57
CA ILE A 64 1.15 -4.13 -12.49
C ILE A 64 0.38 -4.48 -13.77
N LYS A 65 -0.83 -5.04 -13.64
CA LYS A 65 -1.66 -5.43 -14.80
C LYS A 65 -2.08 -4.23 -15.66
N MET A 66 -2.36 -3.08 -15.05
CA MET A 66 -2.66 -1.84 -15.76
C MET A 66 -1.48 -1.35 -16.58
N VAL A 67 -0.27 -1.42 -16.02
CA VAL A 67 0.98 -1.08 -16.74
C VAL A 67 1.23 -2.07 -17.88
N GLU A 68 1.10 -3.37 -17.63
CA GLU A 68 1.25 -4.42 -18.67
C GLU A 68 0.24 -4.24 -19.82
N ALA A 69 -0.96 -3.76 -19.53
CA ALA A 69 -2.00 -3.47 -20.52
C ALA A 69 -1.81 -2.13 -21.26
N GLY A 70 -0.79 -1.33 -20.89
CA GLY A 70 -0.56 0.00 -21.48
C GLY A 70 -1.57 1.07 -21.03
N LEU A 71 -2.30 0.83 -19.94
CA LEU A 71 -3.38 1.69 -19.44
C LEU A 71 -2.96 2.62 -18.30
N ALA A 72 -1.66 2.74 -18.02
CA ALA A 72 -1.15 3.56 -16.92
C ALA A 72 -1.44 5.05 -17.17
N LEU A 73 -2.59 5.52 -16.69
CA LEU A 73 -2.92 6.93 -16.60
C LEU A 73 -2.19 7.53 -15.40
N THR A 74 -1.40 8.57 -15.65
CA THR A 74 -0.78 9.43 -14.65
C THR A 74 -1.78 9.78 -13.54
N GLU A 75 -1.38 9.55 -12.29
CA GLU A 75 -2.14 9.73 -11.03
C GLU A 75 -2.80 11.11 -10.84
N LEU A 76 -2.55 12.08 -11.73
CA LEU A 76 -3.12 13.43 -11.71
C LEU A 76 -4.64 13.49 -11.98
N ALA A 77 -5.25 12.46 -12.60
CA ALA A 77 -6.67 12.49 -12.96
C ALA A 77 -7.62 11.99 -11.86
N TRP A 78 -7.12 11.29 -10.82
CA TRP A 78 -7.98 10.63 -9.82
C TRP A 78 -7.90 11.27 -8.43
N SER A 79 -6.96 12.21 -8.20
CA SER A 79 -6.90 12.98 -6.97
C SER A 79 -7.79 14.22 -6.96
N SER A 80 -8.44 14.57 -8.09
CA SER A 80 -9.38 15.69 -8.17
C SER A 80 -10.83 15.32 -7.82
N GLU A 81 -11.18 14.03 -7.74
CA GLU A 81 -12.55 13.56 -7.53
C GLU A 81 -12.60 12.41 -6.53
N SER A 82 -12.51 12.71 -5.21
CA SER A 82 -13.28 12.08 -4.10
C SER A 82 -12.63 12.30 -2.73
#